data_AF-A0A821F406-F1
#
_entry.id   AF-A0A821F406-F1
#
_cell.length_a   1.000
_cell.length_b   1.000
_cell.length_c   1.000
_cell.angle_alpha   90.00
_cell.angle_beta   90.00
_cell.angle_gamma   90.00
#
_symmetry.space_group_name_H-M   'P 1'
#
loop_
_entity.id
_entity.type
_entity.pdbx_description
1 polymer ?
#
loop_
_entity_poly.entity_id
_entity_poly.type
_entity_poly.pdbx_seq_one_letter_code
_entity_poly.pdbx_strand_id
1 'polypeptide(L)'
;IEESVKASVARRRGQKWLDMFARWSSFIESYFDKVKTRCRKCIPPSVRDQGWYHLSAAIYRHENADRNCPTGSVFNLYLTQTSAINVLEDLNKDLARSFPDHEIQESLFDVLKAYAVHDPAVGYCQAQAPIAVILLIHLQPEQAFWVFVQINEEYVKGYFSDGLLAVKEDTLATKLLTYAKSFTKRLSFTGKYLFILRNKRDSKNYSS
;
A
#
# COMPACT_ATOMS: atom_id res chain seq x y z
N ILE A 1 5.53 1.88 -34.15
CA ILE A 1 4.38 2.83 -34.06
C ILE A 1 3.62 2.61 -32.76
N GLU A 2 3.15 1.40 -32.46
CA GLU A 2 2.37 1.13 -31.24
C GLU A 2 3.11 1.45 -29.93
N GLU A 3 4.42 1.16 -29.86
CA GLU A 3 5.25 1.44 -28.69
C GLU A 3 5.49 2.93 -28.47
N SER A 4 5.67 3.72 -29.54
CA SER A 4 5.77 5.18 -29.42
C SER A 4 4.45 5.82 -29.01
N VAL A 5 3.31 5.27 -29.46
CA VAL A 5 1.98 5.68 -29.00
C VAL A 5 1.82 5.38 -27.51
N LYS A 6 2.18 4.17 -27.03
CA LYS A 6 2.14 3.82 -25.60
C LYS A 6 3.02 4.75 -24.76
N ALA A 7 4.23 5.03 -25.21
CA ALA A 7 5.15 5.97 -24.55
C ALA A 7 4.58 7.40 -24.49
N SER A 8 3.99 7.90 -25.58
CA SER A 8 3.36 9.23 -25.59
C SER A 8 2.16 9.33 -24.64
N VAL A 9 1.36 8.27 -24.53
CA VAL A 9 0.24 8.19 -23.59
C VAL A 9 0.76 8.17 -22.15
N ALA A 10 1.81 7.39 -21.86
CA ALA A 10 2.43 7.34 -20.53
C ALA A 10 2.97 8.71 -20.13
N ARG A 11 3.67 9.41 -21.03
CA ARG A 11 4.18 10.77 -20.80
C ARG A 11 3.05 11.76 -20.50
N ARG A 12 1.98 11.74 -21.30
CA ARG A 12 0.80 12.61 -21.06
C ARG A 12 0.12 12.32 -19.73
N ARG A 13 0.10 11.06 -19.30
CA ARG A 13 -0.40 10.68 -17.96
C ARG A 13 0.53 11.19 -16.87
N GLY A 14 1.84 11.04 -17.03
CA GLY A 14 2.86 11.57 -16.12
C GLY A 14 2.72 13.07 -15.91
N GLN A 15 2.61 13.85 -17.00
CA GLN A 15 2.42 15.30 -16.90
C GLN A 15 1.17 15.67 -16.08
N LYS A 16 0.05 14.97 -16.29
CA LYS A 16 -1.17 15.21 -15.51
C LYS A 16 -1.02 14.91 -14.02
N TRP A 17 -0.09 14.04 -13.64
CA TRP A 17 0.25 13.76 -12.24
C TRP A 17 1.15 14.86 -11.67
N LEU A 18 2.17 15.29 -12.41
CA LEU A 18 3.01 16.43 -12.03
C LEU A 18 2.17 17.70 -11.78
N ASP A 19 1.20 17.97 -12.67
CA ASP A 19 0.26 19.10 -12.51
C ASP A 19 -0.64 18.98 -11.27
N MET A 20 -0.86 17.75 -10.76
CA MET A 20 -1.56 17.51 -9.49
C MET A 20 -0.66 17.77 -8.30
N PHE A 21 0.57 17.26 -8.32
CA PHE A 21 1.51 17.42 -7.20
C PHE A 21 1.83 18.88 -6.94
N ALA A 22 1.98 19.69 -8.00
CA ALA A 22 2.17 21.14 -7.89
C ALA A 22 1.02 21.87 -7.14
N ARG A 23 -0.15 21.25 -7.02
CA ARG A 23 -1.33 21.80 -6.32
C ARG A 23 -1.99 20.74 -5.44
N TRP A 24 -1.16 19.91 -4.79
CA TRP A 24 -1.62 18.69 -4.14
C TRP A 24 -2.74 18.94 -3.12
N SER A 25 -2.60 19.94 -2.25
CA SER A 25 -3.60 20.28 -1.24
C SER A 25 -4.99 20.55 -1.85
N SER A 26 -5.04 21.37 -2.92
CA SER A 26 -6.28 21.64 -3.65
C SER A 26 -6.88 20.36 -4.26
N PHE A 27 -6.04 19.45 -4.78
CA PHE A 27 -6.52 18.20 -5.35
C PHE A 27 -7.09 17.23 -4.32
N ILE A 28 -6.50 17.17 -3.12
CA ILE A 28 -7.00 16.33 -2.03
C ILE A 28 -8.28 16.91 -1.42
N GLU A 29 -8.34 18.21 -1.21
CA GLU A 29 -9.50 18.87 -0.59
C GLU A 29 -10.69 18.99 -1.55
N SER A 30 -10.45 19.43 -2.79
CA SER A 30 -11.52 19.82 -3.72
C SER A 30 -11.72 18.86 -4.90
N TYR A 31 -10.76 17.97 -5.18
CA TYR A 31 -10.80 17.10 -6.37
C TYR A 31 -10.48 15.63 -6.07
N PHE A 32 -10.81 15.15 -4.88
CA PHE A 32 -10.47 13.79 -4.42
C PHE A 32 -10.97 12.68 -5.35
N ASP A 33 -12.17 12.81 -5.94
CA ASP A 33 -12.68 11.83 -6.90
C ASP A 33 -11.84 11.71 -8.16
N LYS A 34 -11.22 12.82 -8.59
CA LYS A 34 -10.29 12.84 -9.71
C LYS A 34 -8.98 12.14 -9.36
N VAL A 35 -8.49 12.31 -8.13
CA VAL A 35 -7.34 11.59 -7.59
C VAL A 35 -7.61 10.07 -7.60
N LYS A 36 -8.73 9.63 -7.01
CA LYS A 36 -9.16 8.21 -7.00
C LYS A 36 -9.26 7.63 -8.42
N THR A 37 -9.88 8.36 -9.34
CA THR A 37 -10.03 7.92 -10.74
C THR A 37 -8.68 7.75 -11.43
N ARG A 38 -7.70 8.62 -11.14
CA ARG A 38 -6.35 8.50 -11.69
C ARG A 38 -5.57 7.35 -11.05
N CYS A 39 -5.72 7.12 -9.74
CA CYS A 39 -5.14 5.95 -9.06
C CYS A 39 -5.64 4.63 -9.67
N ARG A 40 -6.94 4.51 -9.97
CA ARG A 40 -7.52 3.33 -10.63
C ARG A 40 -7.02 3.10 -12.06
N LYS A 41 -6.49 4.15 -12.71
CA LYS A 41 -5.82 4.07 -14.02
C LYS A 41 -4.32 3.77 -13.91
N CYS A 42 -3.85 3.49 -12.71
CA CYS A 42 -2.48 3.30 -12.28
C CYS A 42 -1.62 4.58 -12.35
N ILE A 43 -0.67 4.66 -11.42
CA ILE A 43 0.35 5.70 -11.39
C ILE A 43 1.45 5.31 -12.38
N PRO A 44 1.78 6.17 -13.36
CA PRO A 44 2.87 5.90 -14.30
C PRO A 44 4.20 5.66 -13.57
N PRO A 45 5.04 4.71 -14.01
CA PRO A 45 6.31 4.40 -13.35
C PRO A 45 7.20 5.62 -13.11
N SER A 46 7.24 6.55 -14.07
CA SER A 46 8.06 7.77 -14.02
C SER A 46 7.68 8.79 -12.95
N VAL A 47 6.57 8.58 -12.24
CA VAL A 47 6.08 9.48 -11.18
C VAL A 47 5.61 8.71 -9.94
N ARG A 48 6.00 7.44 -9.81
CA ARG A 48 5.62 6.61 -8.64
C ARG A 48 6.29 7.10 -7.37
N ASP A 49 7.52 7.55 -7.48
CA ASP A 49 8.28 8.18 -6.41
C ASP A 49 7.46 9.29 -5.73
N GLN A 50 7.05 10.32 -6.48
CA GLN A 50 6.24 11.42 -5.97
C GLN A 50 4.83 10.97 -5.65
N GLY A 51 4.24 10.10 -6.48
CA GLY A 51 2.88 9.63 -6.31
C GLY A 51 2.65 8.89 -5.00
N TRP A 52 3.52 7.94 -4.67
CA TRP A 52 3.42 7.16 -3.43
C TRP A 52 3.76 8.02 -2.21
N TYR A 53 4.74 8.90 -2.35
CA TYR A 53 5.14 9.79 -1.27
C TYR A 53 4.05 10.80 -0.89
N HIS A 54 3.33 11.34 -1.87
CA HIS A 54 2.16 12.20 -1.65
C HIS A 54 0.92 11.42 -1.16
N LEU A 55 0.61 10.27 -1.76
CA LEU A 55 -0.61 9.50 -1.43
C LEU A 55 -0.56 8.88 -0.04
N SER A 56 0.61 8.47 0.43
CA SER A 56 0.81 7.98 1.80
C SER A 56 0.83 9.10 2.85
N ALA A 57 0.80 10.36 2.43
CA ALA A 57 1.06 11.54 3.27
C ALA A 57 2.43 11.54 3.96
N ALA A 58 3.34 10.66 3.54
CA ALA A 58 4.68 10.54 4.10
C ALA A 58 5.50 11.82 3.96
N ILE A 59 5.28 12.61 2.91
CA ILE A 59 5.95 13.90 2.72
C ILE A 59 5.74 14.87 3.86
N TYR A 60 4.50 14.99 4.35
CA TYR A 60 4.17 15.89 5.46
C TYR A 60 4.79 15.41 6.76
N ARG A 61 4.80 14.09 6.98
CA ARG A 61 5.38 13.48 8.17
C ARG A 61 6.91 13.64 8.19
N HIS A 62 7.56 13.36 7.06
CA HIS A 62 8.99 13.56 6.87
C HIS A 62 9.39 15.01 7.13
N GLU A 63 8.79 15.96 6.43
CA GLU A 63 9.12 17.38 6.57
C GLU A 63 8.90 17.88 8.01
N ASN A 64 7.85 17.41 8.68
CA ASN A 64 7.59 17.79 10.06
C ASN A 64 8.60 17.17 11.05
N ALA A 65 8.99 15.92 10.83
CA ALA A 65 9.97 15.24 11.67
C ALA A 65 11.36 15.91 11.55
N ASP A 66 11.78 16.18 10.32
CA ASP A 66 13.09 16.76 10.04
C ASP A 66 13.20 18.22 10.48
N ARG A 67 12.12 19.00 10.40
CA ARG A 67 12.07 20.37 10.93
C ARG A 67 12.44 20.44 12.41
N ASN A 68 12.16 19.38 13.16
CA ASN A 68 12.44 19.30 14.59
C ASN A 68 13.72 18.49 14.90
N CYS A 69 14.45 18.04 13.88
CA CYS A 69 15.61 17.19 14.02
C CYS A 69 16.92 18.01 14.02
N PRO A 70 17.78 17.88 15.06
CA PRO A 70 19.05 18.61 15.11
C PRO A 70 20.01 18.29 13.96
N THR A 71 19.95 17.08 13.41
CA THR A 71 20.80 16.62 12.30
C THR A 71 20.21 16.95 10.93
N GLY A 72 19.00 17.50 10.88
CA GLY A 72 18.27 17.81 9.65
C GLY A 72 17.65 16.60 8.94
N SER A 73 17.88 15.38 9.42
CA SER A 73 17.26 14.14 8.93
C SER A 73 17.11 13.14 10.08
N VAL A 74 15.86 12.81 10.41
CA VAL A 74 15.54 11.80 11.43
C VAL A 74 15.94 10.40 10.96
N PHE A 75 15.81 10.12 9.67
CA PHE A 75 16.23 8.84 9.11
C PHE A 75 17.73 8.61 9.34
N ASN A 76 18.57 9.58 8.97
CA ASN A 76 20.02 9.50 9.21
C ASN A 76 20.35 9.42 10.71
N LEU A 77 19.60 10.14 11.56
CA LEU A 77 19.76 10.04 13.00
C LEU A 77 19.51 8.60 13.49
N TYR A 78 18.44 7.94 13.05
CA TYR A 78 18.16 6.55 13.42
C TYR A 78 19.21 5.56 12.93
N LEU A 79 19.82 5.80 11.77
CA LEU A 79 20.94 4.98 11.30
C LEU A 79 22.15 5.03 12.24
N THR A 80 22.37 6.14 12.95
CA THR A 80 23.44 6.23 13.97
C THR A 80 23.12 5.52 15.28
N GLN A 81 21.84 5.20 15.52
CA GLN A 81 21.40 4.55 16.75
C GLN A 81 21.55 3.04 16.66
N THR A 82 21.63 2.40 17.83
CA THR A 82 21.75 0.95 17.96
C THR A 82 20.36 0.34 18.15
N SER A 83 19.91 -0.46 17.18
CA SER A 83 18.72 -1.30 17.31
C SER A 83 18.98 -2.50 18.24
N ALA A 84 17.92 -3.16 18.70
CA ALA A 84 18.05 -4.36 19.52
C ALA A 84 18.83 -5.48 18.80
N ILE A 85 19.69 -6.20 19.53
CA ILE A 85 20.63 -7.18 18.96
C ILE A 85 19.88 -8.28 18.18
N ASN A 86 18.78 -8.78 18.75
CA ASN A 86 17.94 -9.79 18.10
C ASN A 86 17.38 -9.31 16.76
N VAL A 87 16.96 -8.05 16.68
CA VAL A 87 16.48 -7.45 15.42
C VAL A 87 17.59 -7.41 14.37
N LEU A 88 18.80 -7.00 14.76
CA LEU A 88 19.94 -6.95 13.84
C LEU A 88 20.32 -8.35 13.33
N GLU A 89 20.28 -9.37 14.20
CA GLU A 89 20.52 -10.75 13.77
C GLU A 89 19.47 -11.25 12.78
N ASP A 90 18.19 -10.99 13.03
CA ASP A 90 17.09 -11.42 12.17
C ASP A 90 17.13 -10.72 10.81
N LEU A 91 17.41 -9.41 10.80
CA LEU A 91 17.64 -8.66 9.57
C LEU A 91 18.76 -9.25 8.73
N ASN A 92 19.93 -9.48 9.32
CA ASN A 92 21.09 -10.05 8.62
C ASN A 92 20.79 -11.44 8.05
N LYS A 93 20.08 -12.29 8.81
CA LYS A 93 19.65 -13.63 8.39
C LYS A 93 18.68 -13.58 7.20
N ASP A 94 17.77 -12.61 7.17
CA ASP A 94 16.80 -12.45 6.09
C ASP A 94 17.39 -11.85 4.82
N LEU A 95 18.27 -10.85 4.96
CA LEU A 95 18.98 -10.21 3.85
C LEU A 95 19.81 -11.20 3.05
N ALA A 96 20.55 -12.08 3.75
CA ALA A 96 21.38 -13.11 3.12
C ALA A 96 20.59 -14.12 2.26
N ARG A 97 19.26 -14.24 2.47
CA ARG A 97 18.41 -15.21 1.77
C ARG A 97 17.57 -14.63 0.64
N SER A 98 17.27 -13.34 0.69
CA SER A 98 16.07 -12.82 0.02
C SER A 98 16.32 -12.00 -1.25
N PHE A 99 17.51 -11.43 -1.46
CA PHE A 99 17.75 -10.51 -2.58
C PHE A 99 19.16 -10.67 -3.16
N PRO A 100 19.34 -10.80 -4.49
CA PRO A 100 20.68 -10.96 -5.10
C PRO A 100 21.40 -9.63 -5.42
N ASP A 101 20.73 -8.48 -5.29
CA ASP A 101 21.29 -7.16 -5.61
C ASP A 101 21.82 -6.46 -4.35
N HIS A 102 23.13 -6.18 -4.31
CA HIS A 102 23.83 -5.64 -3.15
C HIS A 102 23.39 -4.21 -2.80
N GLU A 103 23.10 -3.36 -3.77
CA GLU A 103 22.71 -1.96 -3.51
C GLU A 103 21.33 -1.88 -2.82
N ILE A 104 20.41 -2.75 -3.27
CA ILE A 104 19.09 -2.88 -2.66
C ILE A 104 19.20 -3.52 -1.27
N GLN A 105 20.13 -4.45 -1.05
CA GLN A 105 20.35 -5.06 0.26
C GLN A 105 20.78 -4.04 1.32
N GLU A 106 21.76 -3.18 1.01
CA GLU A 106 22.22 -2.14 1.94
C GLU A 106 21.10 -1.17 2.27
N SER A 107 20.41 -0.65 1.24
CA SER A 107 19.28 0.25 1.42
C SER A 107 18.12 -0.39 2.19
N LEU A 108 17.89 -1.69 1.99
CA LEU A 108 16.86 -2.45 2.71
C LEU A 108 17.22 -2.60 4.19
N PHE A 109 18.48 -2.91 4.50
CA PHE A 109 18.95 -2.97 5.88
C PHE A 109 18.75 -1.63 6.58
N ASP A 110 19.15 -0.53 5.94
CA ASP A 110 19.03 0.81 6.51
C ASP A 110 17.57 1.20 6.80
N VAL A 111 16.66 0.99 5.85
CA VAL A 111 15.22 1.28 6.03
C VAL A 111 14.63 0.47 7.18
N LEU A 112 14.89 -0.84 7.23
CA LEU A 112 14.31 -1.72 8.24
C LEU A 112 14.94 -1.49 9.62
N LYS A 113 16.25 -1.25 9.68
CA LYS A 113 16.96 -0.88 10.91
C LYS A 113 16.40 0.43 11.48
N ALA A 114 16.30 1.46 10.64
CA ALA A 114 15.76 2.75 11.04
C ALA A 114 14.31 2.62 11.54
N TYR A 115 13.49 1.80 10.89
CA TYR A 115 12.13 1.52 11.36
C TYR A 115 12.10 0.82 12.73
N ALA A 116 12.96 -0.17 12.96
CA ALA A 116 13.02 -0.85 14.25
C ALA A 116 13.48 0.06 15.40
N VAL A 117 14.26 1.12 15.10
CA VAL A 117 14.59 2.19 16.06
C VAL A 117 13.39 3.12 16.28
N HIS A 118 12.69 3.45 15.19
CA HIS A 118 11.51 4.33 15.21
C HIS A 118 10.34 3.75 16.01
N ASP A 119 10.05 2.46 15.86
CA ASP A 119 9.03 1.74 16.62
C ASP A 119 9.63 0.47 17.26
N PRO A 120 10.26 0.59 18.46
CA PRO A 120 10.85 -0.55 19.14
C PRO A 120 9.82 -1.57 19.66
N ALA A 121 8.54 -1.20 19.78
CA ALA A 121 7.50 -2.08 20.28
C ALA A 121 7.11 -3.13 19.22
N VAL A 122 7.12 -2.74 17.95
CA VAL A 122 7.00 -3.67 16.82
C VAL A 122 8.37 -4.27 16.46
N GLY A 123 9.42 -3.45 16.45
CA GLY A 123 10.75 -3.84 16.04
C GLY A 123 10.78 -4.24 14.56
N TYR A 124 11.22 -5.47 14.28
CA TYR A 124 11.27 -6.04 12.94
C TYR A 124 10.49 -7.36 12.88
N CYS A 125 9.63 -7.47 11.87
CA CYS A 125 8.95 -8.69 11.49
C CYS A 125 9.34 -9.07 10.06
N GLN A 126 9.70 -10.34 9.81
CA GLN A 126 10.11 -10.82 8.48
C GLN A 126 9.13 -10.46 7.34
N ALA A 127 7.82 -10.38 7.65
CA ALA A 127 6.80 -10.00 6.69
C ALA A 127 6.91 -8.55 6.16
N GLN A 128 7.73 -7.72 6.81
CA GLN A 128 7.97 -6.33 6.43
C GLN A 128 8.98 -6.17 5.29
N ALA A 129 9.98 -7.04 5.18
CA ALA A 129 11.06 -6.90 4.20
C ALA A 129 10.57 -6.83 2.73
N PRO A 130 9.61 -7.66 2.28
CA PRO A 130 9.07 -7.55 0.93
C PRO A 130 8.39 -6.20 0.64
N ILE A 131 7.75 -5.60 1.64
CA ILE A 131 7.10 -4.28 1.50
C ILE A 131 8.17 -3.21 1.31
N ALA A 132 9.21 -3.20 2.14
CA ALA A 132 10.31 -2.24 2.04
C ALA A 132 11.05 -2.35 0.70
N VAL A 133 11.27 -3.56 0.18
CA VAL A 133 11.88 -3.76 -1.15
C VAL A 133 11.02 -3.16 -2.27
N ILE A 134 9.71 -3.37 -2.26
CA ILE A 134 8.83 -2.78 -3.28
C ILE A 134 8.92 -1.25 -3.28
N LEU A 135 9.07 -0.64 -2.10
CA LEU A 135 9.27 0.80 -1.97
C LEU A 135 10.62 1.22 -2.55
N LEU A 136 11.71 0.52 -2.21
CA LEU A 136 13.07 0.83 -2.66
C LEU A 136 13.28 0.69 -4.18
N ILE A 137 12.47 -0.11 -4.87
CA ILE A 137 12.47 -0.16 -6.34
C ILE A 137 12.03 1.18 -6.97
N HIS A 138 11.29 2.00 -6.23
CA HIS A 138 10.67 3.23 -6.74
C HIS A 138 11.08 4.51 -6.00
N LEU A 139 11.63 4.41 -4.80
CA LEU A 139 11.87 5.51 -3.88
C LEU A 139 13.32 5.47 -3.39
N GLN A 140 13.86 6.65 -3.11
CA GLN A 140 15.14 6.76 -2.39
C GLN A 140 14.98 6.22 -0.95
N PRO A 141 16.04 5.72 -0.30
CA PRO A 141 15.95 5.05 1.01
C PRO A 141 15.19 5.85 2.07
N GLU A 142 15.47 7.14 2.21
CA GLU A 142 14.80 8.00 3.18
C GLU A 142 13.30 8.20 2.87
N GLN A 143 12.93 8.36 1.59
CA GLN A 143 11.53 8.44 1.19
C GLN A 143 10.82 7.09 1.41
N ALA A 144 11.49 5.98 1.09
CA ALA A 144 10.99 4.64 1.31
C ALA A 144 10.73 4.41 2.80
N PHE A 145 11.63 4.83 3.68
CA PHE A 145 11.46 4.80 5.13
C PHE A 145 10.18 5.53 5.58
N TRP A 146 9.97 6.77 5.14
CA TRP A 146 8.78 7.53 5.56
C TRP A 146 7.47 6.96 5.01
N VAL A 147 7.46 6.46 3.77
CA VAL A 147 6.31 5.74 3.22
C VAL A 147 6.07 4.44 4.00
N PHE A 148 7.13 3.73 4.36
CA PHE A 148 7.07 2.51 5.14
C PHE A 148 6.51 2.75 6.54
N VAL A 149 6.97 3.80 7.24
CA VAL A 149 6.41 4.25 8.52
C VAL A 149 4.91 4.51 8.41
N GLN A 150 4.46 5.25 7.39
CA GLN A 150 3.04 5.51 7.17
C GLN A 150 2.24 4.22 6.93
N ILE A 151 2.76 3.28 6.13
CA ILE A 151 2.11 1.99 5.91
C ILE A 151 1.89 1.26 7.23
N ASN A 152 2.93 1.11 8.04
CA ASN A 152 2.88 0.32 9.27
C ASN A 152 1.98 0.93 10.34
N GLU A 153 1.98 2.26 10.48
CA GLU A 153 1.25 2.92 11.57
C GLU A 153 -0.20 3.27 11.22
N GLU A 154 -0.48 3.63 9.96
CA GLU A 154 -1.80 4.12 9.56
C GLU A 154 -2.61 3.07 8.79
N TYR A 155 -1.97 2.26 7.95
CA TYR A 155 -2.69 1.36 7.04
C TYR A 155 -2.76 -0.08 7.51
N VAL A 156 -1.71 -0.59 8.17
CA VAL A 156 -1.64 -1.97 8.67
C VAL A 156 -1.32 -2.03 10.17
N LYS A 157 -1.87 -1.07 10.93
CA LYS A 157 -1.67 -0.98 12.38
C LYS A 157 -2.03 -2.30 13.06
N GLY A 158 -1.10 -2.84 13.85
CA GLY A 158 -1.29 -4.10 14.59
C GLY A 158 -1.18 -5.37 13.74
N TYR A 159 -0.85 -5.28 12.45
CA TYR A 159 -0.60 -6.46 11.62
C TYR A 159 0.68 -7.20 12.04
N PHE A 160 1.69 -6.46 12.50
CA PHE A 160 3.00 -6.98 12.88
C PHE A 160 3.20 -7.12 14.39
N SER A 161 2.19 -6.77 15.19
CA SER A 161 2.25 -6.97 16.65
C SER A 161 2.04 -8.42 17.03
N ASP A 162 2.51 -8.78 18.22
CA ASP A 162 2.38 -10.12 18.78
C ASP A 162 0.93 -10.65 18.73
N GLY A 163 0.80 -11.93 18.36
CA GLY A 163 -0.49 -12.61 18.27
C GLY A 163 -1.27 -12.39 16.97
N LEU A 164 -0.81 -11.49 16.08
CA LEU A 164 -1.37 -11.24 14.74
C LEU A 164 -2.89 -10.98 14.76
N LEU A 165 -3.36 -10.26 15.79
CA LEU A 165 -4.80 -10.08 16.03
C LEU A 165 -5.49 -9.35 14.87
N ALA A 166 -4.92 -8.24 14.39
CA ALA A 166 -5.47 -7.50 13.27
C ALA A 166 -5.59 -8.36 11.99
N VAL A 167 -4.56 -9.20 11.72
CA VAL A 167 -4.57 -10.12 10.58
C VAL A 167 -5.70 -11.15 10.72
N LYS A 168 -5.93 -11.68 11.92
CA LYS A 168 -7.01 -12.64 12.19
C LYS A 168 -8.38 -11.98 12.01
N GLU A 169 -8.56 -10.77 12.51
CA GLU A 169 -9.81 -10.00 12.35
C GLU A 169 -10.12 -9.75 10.87
N ASP A 170 -9.16 -9.26 10.10
CA ASP A 170 -9.36 -8.99 8.67
C ASP A 170 -9.53 -10.27 7.86
N THR A 171 -8.89 -11.37 8.27
CA THR A 171 -9.14 -12.70 7.69
C THR A 171 -10.60 -13.12 7.90
N LEU A 172 -11.14 -12.92 9.10
CA LEU A 172 -12.54 -13.23 9.40
C LEU A 172 -13.50 -12.33 8.62
N ALA A 173 -13.24 -11.02 8.59
CA ALA A 173 -14.03 -10.07 7.81
C ALA A 173 -14.04 -10.42 6.31
N THR A 174 -12.89 -10.78 5.76
CA THR A 174 -12.76 -11.21 4.36
C THR A 174 -13.53 -12.50 4.08
N LYS A 175 -13.49 -13.47 4.99
CA LYS A 175 -14.29 -14.70 4.88
C LYS A 175 -15.80 -14.40 4.91
N LEU A 176 -16.25 -13.53 5.81
CA LEU A 176 -17.65 -13.09 5.89
C LEU A 176 -18.11 -12.36 4.63
N LEU A 177 -17.32 -11.42 4.13
CA LEU A 177 -17.62 -10.70 2.89
C LEU A 177 -17.67 -11.64 1.69
N THR A 178 -16.76 -12.61 1.63
CA THR A 178 -16.76 -13.63 0.58
C THR A 178 -18.00 -14.51 0.68
N TYR A 179 -18.38 -14.94 1.89
CA TYR A 179 -19.60 -15.70 2.13
C TYR A 179 -20.86 -14.89 1.74
N ALA A 180 -20.95 -13.62 2.13
CA ALA A 180 -22.06 -12.73 1.80
C ALA A 180 -22.15 -12.46 0.28
N LYS A 181 -21.01 -12.31 -0.41
CA LYS A 181 -20.95 -12.24 -1.89
C LYS A 181 -21.43 -13.54 -2.53
N SER A 182 -21.01 -14.70 -2.03
CA SER A 182 -21.49 -16.00 -2.51
C SER A 182 -22.97 -16.25 -2.18
N PHE A 183 -23.48 -15.69 -1.08
CA PHE A 183 -24.89 -15.77 -0.69
C PHE A 183 -25.78 -14.84 -1.54
N THR A 184 -25.37 -13.59 -1.76
CA THR A 184 -26.06 -12.66 -2.67
C THR A 184 -26.04 -13.16 -4.13
N LYS A 185 -24.94 -13.77 -4.58
CA LYS A 185 -24.88 -14.46 -5.88
C LYS A 185 -25.82 -15.67 -5.93
N ARG A 186 -26.01 -16.40 -4.83
CA ARG A 186 -26.98 -17.50 -4.74
C ARG A 186 -28.43 -17.01 -4.71
N LEU A 187 -28.71 -15.88 -4.07
CA LEU A 187 -30.03 -15.23 -4.09
C LEU A 187 -30.38 -14.68 -5.49
N SER A 188 -29.43 -14.10 -6.22
CA SER A 188 -29.67 -13.66 -7.59
C SER A 188 -29.85 -14.83 -8.56
N PHE A 189 -29.20 -15.97 -8.29
CA PHE A 189 -29.41 -17.21 -9.05
C PHE A 189 -30.76 -17.88 -8.74
N THR A 190 -31.19 -17.89 -7.47
CA THR A 190 -32.51 -18.43 -7.04
C THR A 190 -33.66 -17.50 -7.37
N GLY A 191 -33.45 -16.18 -7.45
CA GLY A 191 -34.42 -15.20 -7.93
C GLY A 191 -34.86 -15.45 -9.38
N LYS A 192 -33.99 -16.02 -10.24
CA LYS A 192 -34.37 -16.50 -11.58
C LYS A 192 -35.28 -17.73 -11.55
N TYR A 193 -35.13 -18.63 -10.58
CA TYR A 193 -35.99 -19.82 -10.42
C TYR A 193 -37.37 -19.46 -9.86
N LEU A 194 -37.46 -18.51 -8.93
CA LEU A 194 -38.73 -17.98 -8.42
C LEU A 194 -39.56 -17.27 -9.51
N PHE A 195 -38.90 -16.60 -10.46
CA PHE A 195 -39.56 -15.99 -11.62
C PHE A 195 -40.09 -17.03 -12.63
N ILE A 196 -39.36 -18.12 -12.84
CA ILE A 196 -39.79 -19.24 -13.71
C ILE A 196 -40.96 -20.01 -13.09
N LEU A 197 -40.98 -20.19 -11.76
CA LEU A 197 -42.09 -20.86 -11.07
C LEU A 197 -43.35 -20.00 -10.96
N ARG A 198 -43.22 -18.66 -10.96
CA ARG A 198 -44.37 -17.74 -11.03
C ARG A 198 -45.04 -17.78 -12.41
N ASN A 199 -44.26 -17.75 -13.50
CA ASN A 199 -44.79 -17.84 -14.87
C ASN A 199 -45.42 -19.20 -15.23
N LYS A 200 -45.01 -20.30 -14.60
CA LYS A 200 -45.67 -21.61 -14.80
C LYS A 200 -47.02 -21.76 -14.09
N ARG A 201 -47.32 -20.89 -13.11
CA ARG A 201 -48.62 -20.88 -12.42
C ARG A 201 -49.66 -20.06 -13.22
N ASP A 202 -49.21 -19.04 -13.96
CA ASP A 202 -50.09 -18.19 -14.78
C ASP A 202 -50.44 -18.81 -16.15
N SER A 203 -49.67 -19.79 -16.64
CA SER A 203 -49.95 -20.48 -17.91
C SER A 203 -50.98 -21.63 -17.83
N LYS A 204 -51.61 -21.85 -16.66
CA LYS A 204 -52.65 -22.89 -16.47
C LYS A 204 -54.09 -22.33 -16.42
N ASN A 205 -54.30 -21.03 -16.61
CA ASN A 205 -55.62 -20.39 -16.56
C ASN A 205 -56.16 -19.92 -17.92
N TYR A 206 -55.63 -20.43 -19.03
CA TYR A 206 -56.19 -20.23 -20.37
C TYR A 206 -56.35 -21.57 -21.10
N SER A 207 -57.22 -22.43 -20.58
CA SER A 207 -57.93 -23.42 -21.40
C SER A 207 -59.20 -23.85 -20.66
N SER A 208 -60.28 -23.10 -20.84
CA SER A 208 -61.65 -23.63 -20.83
C SER A 208 -62.60 -22.63 -21.45
#